data_AF-A0A7H8TLC9-F1
#
_entry.id   AF-A0A7H8TLC9-F1
#
_cell.length_a   1.000
_cell.length_b   1.000
_cell.length_c   1.000
_cell.angle_alpha   90.00
_cell.angle_beta   90.00
_cell.angle_gamma   90.00
#
_symmetry.space_group_name_H-M   'P 1'
#
loop_
_entity.id
_entity.type
_entity.pdbx_description
1 polymer ?
#
loop_
_entity_poly.entity_id
_entity_poly.type
_entity_poly.pdbx_seq_one_letter_code
_entity_poly.pdbx_strand_id
1 'polypeptide(L)'
;MIPADIPSELQSIAKEASRIHQSAMESAQGQFEQAKLWRLINLLLGVPAAALAAVAGGTGLAGNTSATPGVLALVAAAFGATLTTVNASRRMTQAQSSASAYLQLQTAARQFLTIDLPNMQRDEAREALQGLTNSRDELNKTADPPGRVAYWLAQRNIKKGGQSYDVDSAENGS
;
A
#
# COMPACT_ATOMS: atom_id res chain seq x y z
N MET A 1 -12.20 -18.45 8.20
CA MET A 1 -12.38 -19.92 8.01
C MET A 1 -12.00 -20.57 9.32
N ILE A 2 -12.95 -21.08 10.09
CA ILE A 2 -12.69 -21.71 11.40
C ILE A 2 -13.05 -23.19 11.28
N PRO A 3 -12.16 -24.13 11.63
CA PRO A 3 -12.48 -25.56 11.60
C PRO A 3 -13.65 -25.91 12.54
N ALA A 4 -14.49 -26.87 12.15
CA ALA A 4 -15.70 -27.24 12.88
C ALA A 4 -15.42 -28.01 14.18
N ASP A 5 -14.20 -28.52 14.33
CA ASP A 5 -13.71 -29.41 15.38
C ASP A 5 -12.89 -28.69 16.47
N ILE A 6 -12.84 -27.36 16.46
CA ILE A 6 -12.14 -26.58 17.48
C ILE A 6 -12.85 -26.70 18.85
N PRO A 7 -12.12 -27.07 19.93
CA PRO A 7 -12.66 -27.05 21.29
C PRO A 7 -13.30 -25.71 21.66
N SER A 8 -14.41 -25.74 22.41
CA SER A 8 -15.20 -24.54 22.76
C SER A 8 -14.36 -23.47 23.47
N GLU A 9 -13.38 -23.90 24.28
CA GLU A 9 -12.43 -23.03 24.98
C GLU A 9 -11.44 -22.30 24.06
N LEU A 10 -11.16 -22.84 22.87
CA LEU A 10 -10.26 -22.27 21.87
C LEU A 10 -11.00 -21.44 20.80
N GLN A 11 -12.33 -21.46 20.77
CA GLN A 11 -13.12 -20.73 19.75
C GLN A 11 -12.81 -19.23 19.70
N SER A 12 -12.56 -18.59 20.84
CA SER A 12 -12.23 -17.17 20.89
C SER A 12 -10.89 -16.87 20.21
N ILE A 13 -9.88 -17.73 20.45
CA ILE A 13 -8.56 -17.67 19.83
C ILE A 13 -8.68 -17.94 18.33
N ALA A 14 -9.47 -18.95 17.94
CA ALA A 14 -9.72 -19.29 16.55
C ALA A 14 -10.37 -18.13 15.76
N LYS A 15 -11.34 -17.45 16.37
CA LYS A 15 -12.00 -16.26 15.79
C LYS A 15 -11.00 -15.14 15.55
N GLU A 16 -10.14 -14.86 16.53
CA GLU A 16 -9.15 -13.78 16.39
C GLU A 16 -8.08 -14.11 15.35
N ALA A 17 -7.56 -15.35 15.33
CA ALA A 17 -6.65 -15.79 14.27
C ALA A 17 -7.29 -15.71 12.88
N SER A 18 -8.57 -16.06 12.73
CA SER A 18 -9.30 -15.90 11.47
C SER A 18 -9.42 -14.43 11.05
N ARG A 19 -9.56 -13.49 12.00
CA ARG A 19 -9.59 -12.06 11.71
C ARG A 19 -8.21 -11.55 11.26
N ILE A 20 -7.14 -11.99 11.93
CA ILE A 20 -5.76 -11.66 11.51
C ILE A 20 -5.50 -12.18 10.09
N HIS A 21 -5.87 -13.43 9.80
CA HIS A 21 -5.78 -14.00 8.45
C HIS A 21 -6.49 -13.13 7.41
N GLN A 22 -7.75 -12.76 7.67
CA GLN A 22 -8.52 -11.95 6.73
C GLN A 22 -7.93 -10.54 6.55
N SER A 23 -7.59 -9.85 7.64
CA SER A 23 -7.00 -8.52 7.60
C SER A 23 -5.65 -8.50 6.88
N ALA A 24 -4.82 -9.54 7.08
CA ALA A 24 -3.56 -9.69 6.38
C ALA A 24 -3.77 -9.89 4.86
N MET A 25 -4.74 -10.72 4.47
CA MET A 25 -5.10 -10.92 3.06
C MET A 25 -5.56 -9.62 2.38
N GLU A 26 -6.47 -8.88 3.02
CA GLU A 26 -6.98 -7.59 2.52
C GLU A 26 -5.85 -6.56 2.41
N SER A 27 -4.96 -6.51 3.41
CA SER A 27 -3.79 -5.61 3.42
C SER A 27 -2.80 -5.97 2.32
N ALA A 28 -2.53 -7.26 2.10
CA ALA A 28 -1.67 -7.73 1.01
C ALA A 28 -2.20 -7.28 -0.35
N GLN A 29 -3.50 -7.46 -0.59
CA GLN A 29 -4.13 -7.04 -1.84
C GLN A 29 -4.05 -5.52 -2.03
N GLY A 30 -4.34 -4.74 -0.98
CA GLY A 30 -4.20 -3.29 -1.01
C GLY A 30 -2.78 -2.84 -1.38
N GLN A 31 -1.76 -3.50 -0.83
CA GLN A 31 -0.36 -3.22 -1.14
C GLN A 31 0.03 -3.62 -2.58
N PHE A 32 -0.48 -4.74 -3.10
CA PHE A 32 -0.28 -5.09 -4.52
C PHE A 32 -0.90 -4.08 -5.48
N GLU A 33 -2.10 -3.58 -5.18
CA GLU A 33 -2.73 -2.52 -5.99
C GLU A 33 -1.93 -1.22 -5.93
N GLN A 34 -1.40 -0.86 -4.76
CA GLN A 34 -0.47 0.27 -4.65
C GLN A 34 0.80 0.06 -5.48
N ALA A 35 1.39 -1.15 -5.47
CA ALA A 35 2.55 -1.46 -6.30
C ALA A 35 2.24 -1.32 -7.80
N LYS A 36 1.07 -1.77 -8.26
CA LYS A 36 0.62 -1.60 -9.65
C LYS A 36 0.44 -0.12 -10.02
N LEU A 37 -0.13 0.69 -9.12
CA LEU A 37 -0.26 2.13 -9.31
C LEU A 37 1.12 2.79 -9.49
N TRP A 38 2.07 2.49 -8.60
CA TRP A 38 3.43 3.05 -8.70
C TRP A 38 4.16 2.59 -9.96
N ARG A 39 3.97 1.34 -10.39
CA ARG A 39 4.46 0.84 -11.67
C ARG A 39 3.90 1.64 -12.85
N LEU A 40 2.58 1.92 -12.83
CA LEU A 40 1.93 2.72 -13.87
C LEU A 40 2.49 4.15 -13.91
N ILE A 41 2.62 4.81 -12.74
CA ILE A 41 3.22 6.16 -12.64
C ILE A 41 4.64 6.17 -13.20
N ASN A 42 5.45 5.16 -12.85
CA ASN A 42 6.82 5.04 -13.35
C ASN A 42 6.88 4.93 -14.88
N LEU A 43 5.98 4.13 -15.47
CA LEU A 43 5.89 3.98 -16.93
C LEU A 43 5.36 5.24 -17.62
N LEU A 44 4.31 5.86 -17.08
CA LEU A 44 3.68 7.05 -17.65
C LEU A 44 4.60 8.26 -17.66
N LEU A 45 5.48 8.41 -16.67
CA LEU A 45 6.45 9.50 -16.66
C LEU A 45 7.75 9.10 -17.38
N GLY A 46 8.19 7.84 -17.26
CA GLY A 46 9.49 7.39 -17.75
C GLY A 46 9.55 7.20 -19.26
N VAL A 47 8.50 6.62 -19.86
CA VAL A 47 8.46 6.35 -21.30
C VAL A 47 8.44 7.65 -22.11
N PRO A 48 7.58 8.65 -21.81
CA PRO A 48 7.61 9.93 -22.52
C PRO A 48 8.90 10.71 -22.30
N ALA A 49 9.46 10.69 -21.07
CA ALA A 49 10.74 11.35 -20.79
C ALA A 49 11.86 10.79 -21.67
N ALA A 50 11.97 9.46 -21.76
CA ALA A 50 12.98 8.80 -22.57
C ALA A 50 12.77 9.08 -24.08
N ALA A 51 11.53 9.05 -24.56
CA ALA A 51 11.21 9.35 -25.95
C ALA A 51 11.57 10.80 -26.32
N LEU A 52 11.19 11.76 -25.48
CA LEU A 52 11.50 13.19 -25.70
C LEU A 52 13.00 13.45 -25.63
N ALA A 53 13.72 12.82 -24.69
CA ALA A 53 15.16 12.91 -24.58
C ALA A 53 15.86 12.33 -25.83
N ALA A 54 15.39 11.19 -26.35
CA ALA A 54 15.94 10.57 -27.55
C ALA A 54 15.73 11.46 -28.80
N VAL A 55 14.54 12.04 -28.97
CA VAL A 55 14.26 12.96 -30.08
C VAL A 55 15.08 14.24 -29.94
N ALA A 56 15.17 14.83 -28.75
CA ALA A 56 15.99 16.01 -28.47
C ALA A 56 17.48 15.76 -28.76
N GLY A 57 18.03 14.64 -28.26
CA GLY A 57 19.41 14.25 -28.50
C GLY A 57 19.70 14.00 -29.98
N GLY A 58 18.83 13.24 -30.66
CA GLY A 58 18.98 12.95 -32.09
C GLY A 58 18.89 14.19 -32.98
N THR A 59 17.95 15.10 -32.70
CA THR A 59 17.79 16.35 -33.47
C THR A 59 18.89 17.38 -33.18
N GLY A 60 19.39 17.45 -31.94
CA GLY A 60 20.53 18.28 -31.58
C GLY A 60 21.83 17.83 -32.26
N LEU A 61 22.10 16.52 -32.30
CA LEU A 61 23.26 15.95 -33.00
C LEU A 61 23.18 16.13 -34.53
N ALA A 62 21.97 16.19 -35.09
CA ALA A 62 21.76 16.46 -36.52
C ALA A 62 21.98 17.93 -36.93
N GLY A 63 22.44 18.79 -36.01
CA GLY A 63 22.80 20.19 -36.31
C GLY A 63 21.61 21.13 -36.47
N ASN A 64 20.43 20.74 -35.98
CA ASN A 64 19.21 21.54 -36.09
C ASN A 64 19.31 22.77 -35.16
N THR A 65 19.33 23.98 -35.71
CA THR A 65 19.50 25.25 -34.96
C THR A 65 18.19 25.84 -34.45
N SER A 66 17.06 25.17 -34.66
CA SER A 66 15.76 25.56 -34.11
C SER A 66 15.72 25.37 -32.58
N ALA A 67 14.86 26.11 -31.88
CA ALA A 67 14.71 25.99 -30.42
C ALA A 67 14.07 24.65 -29.98
N THR A 68 13.52 23.88 -30.91
CA THR A 68 12.74 22.66 -30.68
C THR A 68 13.49 21.58 -29.86
N PRO A 69 14.75 21.23 -30.14
CA PRO A 69 15.49 20.22 -29.37
C PRO A 69 15.69 20.64 -27.90
N GLY A 70 15.93 21.94 -27.65
CA GLY A 70 16.08 22.48 -26.30
C GLY A 70 14.79 22.41 -25.47
N VAL A 71 13.64 22.74 -26.08
CA VAL A 71 12.33 22.62 -25.41
C VAL A 71 12.02 21.16 -25.07
N LEU A 72 12.25 20.23 -26.00
CA LEU A 72 12.03 18.81 -25.76
C LEU A 72 12.93 18.26 -24.64
N ALA A 73 14.19 18.71 -24.59
CA ALA A 73 15.12 18.34 -23.52
C ALA A 73 14.67 18.85 -22.14
N LEU A 74 14.17 20.11 -22.05
CA LEU A 74 13.65 20.67 -20.81
C LEU A 74 12.40 19.92 -20.32
N VAL A 75 11.50 19.57 -21.23
CA VAL A 75 10.31 18.77 -20.89
C VAL A 75 10.74 17.39 -20.39
N ALA A 76 11.65 16.71 -21.08
CA ALA A 76 12.19 15.43 -20.64
C ALA A 76 12.85 15.50 -19.25
N ALA A 77 13.63 16.55 -19.00
CA ALA A 77 14.26 16.80 -17.70
C ALA A 77 13.23 17.03 -16.59
N ALA A 78 12.14 17.75 -16.86
CA ALA A 78 11.06 17.96 -15.90
C ALA A 78 10.36 16.65 -15.52
N PHE A 79 10.10 15.77 -16.49
CA PHE A 79 9.56 14.43 -16.22
C PHE A 79 10.55 13.57 -15.42
N GLY A 80 11.83 13.60 -15.77
CA GLY A 80 12.89 12.90 -15.03
C GLY A 80 13.00 13.36 -13.58
N ALA A 81 13.03 14.68 -13.35
CA ALA A 81 13.04 15.26 -12.00
C ALA A 81 11.78 14.89 -11.19
N THR A 82 10.61 14.84 -11.84
CA THR A 82 9.35 14.43 -11.22
C THR A 82 9.39 12.95 -10.80
N LEU A 83 9.95 12.06 -11.62
CA LEU A 83 10.15 10.66 -11.28
C LEU A 83 11.05 10.47 -10.06
N THR A 84 12.19 11.18 -10.03
CA THR A 84 13.15 11.10 -8.94
C THR A 84 12.56 11.63 -7.64
N THR A 85 11.85 12.76 -7.69
CA THR A 85 11.22 13.38 -6.50
C THR A 85 10.09 12.53 -5.94
N VAL A 86 9.26 11.92 -6.79
CA VAL A 86 8.17 11.03 -6.36
C VAL A 86 8.70 9.67 -5.90
N ASN A 87 9.88 9.27 -6.39
CA ASN A 87 10.57 8.02 -6.08
C ASN A 87 9.69 6.78 -6.29
N ALA A 88 9.01 6.74 -7.44
CA ALA A 88 8.00 5.74 -7.77
C ALA A 88 8.54 4.31 -7.69
N SER A 89 9.77 4.08 -8.13
CA SER A 89 10.43 2.76 -8.06
C SER A 89 10.57 2.26 -6.62
N ARG A 90 11.07 3.11 -5.70
CA ARG A 90 11.19 2.73 -4.28
C ARG A 90 9.84 2.39 -3.66
N ARG A 91 8.80 3.18 -3.96
CA ARG A 91 7.45 2.95 -3.43
C ARG A 91 6.81 1.69 -3.97
N MET A 92 7.03 1.38 -5.25
CA MET A 92 6.60 0.12 -5.85
C MET A 92 7.25 -1.08 -5.12
N THR A 93 8.57 -1.06 -4.94
CA THR A 93 9.29 -2.13 -4.23
C THR A 93 8.85 -2.25 -2.77
N GLN A 94 8.66 -1.12 -2.07
CA GLN A 94 8.17 -1.12 -0.68
C GLN A 94 6.77 -1.73 -0.57
N ALA A 95 5.85 -1.34 -1.45
CA ALA A 95 4.49 -1.88 -1.49
C ALA A 95 4.50 -3.38 -1.80
N GLN A 96 5.31 -3.81 -2.78
CA GLN A 96 5.45 -5.24 -3.10
C GLN A 96 6.03 -6.05 -1.94
N SER A 97 7.07 -5.53 -1.27
CA SER A 97 7.67 -6.18 -0.10
C SER A 97 6.66 -6.29 1.05
N SER A 98 5.90 -5.22 1.31
CA SER A 98 4.84 -5.21 2.34
C SER A 98 3.74 -6.22 2.00
N ALA A 99 3.32 -6.28 0.73
CA ALA A 99 2.33 -7.25 0.27
C ALA A 99 2.76 -8.70 0.50
N SER A 100 4.02 -9.02 0.14
CA SER A 100 4.59 -10.34 0.38
C SER A 100 4.65 -10.69 1.87
N ALA A 101 5.01 -9.73 2.73
CA ALA A 101 5.05 -9.95 4.17
C ALA A 101 3.66 -10.20 4.77
N TYR A 102 2.63 -9.49 4.30
CA TYR A 102 1.24 -9.76 4.69
C TYR A 102 0.76 -11.14 4.23
N LEU A 103 1.15 -11.62 3.03
CA LEU A 103 0.84 -12.99 2.60
C LEU A 103 1.52 -14.05 3.48
N GLN A 104 2.73 -13.78 3.96
CA GLN A 104 3.40 -14.67 4.92
C GLN A 104 2.64 -14.71 6.25
N LEU A 105 2.23 -13.56 6.79
CA LEU A 105 1.40 -13.48 7.99
C LEU A 105 0.05 -14.19 7.80
N GLN A 106 -0.61 -13.99 6.66
CA GLN A 106 -1.83 -14.70 6.31
C GLN A 106 -1.59 -16.21 6.35
N THR A 107 -0.52 -16.69 5.73
CA THR A 107 -0.18 -18.11 5.67
C THR A 107 0.08 -18.67 7.07
N ALA A 108 0.84 -17.95 7.90
CA ALA A 108 1.10 -18.33 9.29
C ALA A 108 -0.19 -18.38 10.12
N ALA A 109 -1.06 -17.38 10.01
CA ALA A 109 -2.35 -17.36 10.70
C ALA A 109 -3.26 -18.51 10.25
N ARG A 110 -3.23 -18.88 8.96
CA ARG A 110 -3.95 -20.04 8.43
C ARG A 110 -3.39 -21.35 8.98
N GLN A 111 -2.08 -21.54 8.96
CA GLN A 111 -1.42 -22.73 9.48
C GLN A 111 -1.72 -22.90 10.97
N PHE A 112 -1.52 -21.84 11.77
CA PHE A 112 -1.90 -21.81 13.18
C PHE A 112 -3.35 -22.24 13.39
N LEU A 113 -4.30 -21.63 12.66
CA LEU A 113 -5.72 -21.89 12.83
C LEU A 113 -6.15 -23.32 12.42
N THR A 114 -5.53 -23.88 11.39
CA THR A 114 -5.97 -25.14 10.76
C THR A 114 -5.17 -26.37 11.16
N ILE A 115 -3.92 -26.21 11.61
CA ILE A 115 -3.01 -27.31 11.89
C ILE A 115 -2.65 -27.34 13.38
N ASP A 116 -2.25 -26.20 13.93
CA ASP A 116 -1.65 -26.14 15.26
C ASP A 116 -2.71 -26.04 16.36
N LEU A 117 -3.65 -25.10 16.21
CA LEU A 117 -4.66 -24.77 17.21
C LEU A 117 -5.51 -25.97 17.68
N PRO A 118 -5.94 -26.93 16.84
CA PRO A 118 -6.73 -28.08 17.30
C PRO A 118 -6.03 -28.95 18.35
N ASN A 119 -4.69 -28.96 18.36
CA ASN A 119 -3.88 -29.82 19.22
C ASN A 119 -3.15 -29.06 20.34
N MET A 120 -3.33 -27.74 20.43
CA MET A 120 -2.66 -26.89 21.42
C MET A 120 -3.46 -26.76 22.72
N GLN A 121 -2.74 -26.58 23.82
CA GLN A 121 -3.36 -26.13 25.07
C GLN A 121 -3.69 -24.63 24.99
N ARG A 122 -4.68 -24.19 25.77
CA ARG A 122 -5.18 -22.81 25.72
C ARG A 122 -4.11 -21.74 25.95
N ASP A 123 -3.19 -21.97 26.88
CA ASP A 123 -2.16 -20.99 27.22
C ASP A 123 -1.12 -20.87 26.09
N GLU A 124 -0.69 -22.00 25.53
CA GLU A 124 0.20 -22.05 24.36
C GLU A 124 -0.47 -21.42 23.12
N ALA A 125 -1.75 -21.72 22.88
CA ALA A 125 -2.53 -21.13 21.81
C ALA A 125 -2.66 -19.60 21.95
N ARG A 126 -2.75 -19.10 23.19
CA ARG A 126 -2.78 -17.67 23.47
C ARG A 126 -1.43 -17.01 23.20
N GLU A 127 -0.33 -17.66 23.57
CA GLU A 127 1.03 -17.17 23.27
C GLU A 127 1.29 -17.11 21.76
N ALA A 128 0.93 -18.17 21.03
CA ALA A 128 1.04 -18.20 19.57
C ALA A 128 0.20 -17.09 18.90
N LEU A 129 -1.03 -16.85 19.38
CA LEU A 129 -1.86 -15.74 18.90
C LEU A 129 -1.22 -14.36 19.17
N GLN A 130 -0.55 -14.20 20.31
CA GLN A 130 0.20 -12.98 20.62
C GLN A 130 1.35 -12.79 19.62
N GLY A 131 2.05 -13.85 19.24
CA GLY A 131 3.09 -13.83 18.20
C GLY A 131 2.57 -13.35 16.83
N LEU A 132 1.39 -13.85 16.42
CA LEU A 132 0.72 -13.37 15.19
C LEU A 132 0.32 -11.90 15.28
N THR A 133 -0.17 -11.47 16.45
CA THR A 133 -0.57 -10.08 16.70
C THR A 133 0.63 -9.14 16.64
N ASN A 134 1.74 -9.51 17.29
CA ASN A 134 2.98 -8.74 17.27
C ASN A 134 3.53 -8.61 15.84
N SER A 135 3.50 -9.71 15.08
CA SER A 135 3.90 -9.72 13.68
C SER A 135 3.03 -8.78 12.83
N ARG A 136 1.71 -8.82 13.02
CA ARG A 136 0.77 -7.90 12.35
C ARG A 136 1.09 -6.45 12.67
N ASP A 137 1.29 -6.14 13.95
CA ASP A 137 1.52 -4.78 14.39
C ASP A 137 2.87 -4.24 13.86
N GLU A 138 3.89 -5.09 13.74
CA GLU A 138 5.16 -4.73 13.11
C GLU A 138 5.02 -4.49 11.60
N LEU A 139 4.24 -5.30 10.90
CA LEU A 139 3.90 -5.05 9.49
C LEU A 139 3.13 -3.74 9.31
N ASN A 140 2.19 -3.44 10.20
CA ASN A 140 1.42 -2.21 10.14
C ASN A 140 2.25 -0.95 10.39
N LYS A 141 3.34 -1.03 11.18
CA LYS A 141 4.28 0.10 11.37
C LYS A 141 5.12 0.38 10.11
N THR A 142 5.41 -0.66 9.34
CA THR A 142 6.34 -0.60 8.20
C THR A 142 5.62 -0.46 6.85
N ALA A 143 4.33 -0.80 6.80
CA ALA A 143 3.46 -0.57 5.67
C ALA A 143 3.28 0.94 5.45
N ASP A 144 3.43 1.37 4.19
CA ASP A 144 3.23 2.78 3.82
C ASP A 144 1.76 3.16 4.14
N PRO A 145 1.49 4.21 4.94
CA PRO A 145 0.13 4.64 5.27
C PRO A 145 -0.66 4.96 3.98
N PRO A 146 -2.01 4.81 3.98
CA PRO A 146 -2.84 5.00 2.80
C PRO A 146 -2.42 6.27 2.06
N GLY A 147 -1.98 6.08 0.81
CA GLY A 147 -0.97 6.91 0.18
C GLY A 147 -1.25 8.41 0.22
N ARG A 148 -0.19 9.21 0.14
CA ARG A 148 -0.22 10.69 0.16
C ARG A 148 -1.25 11.31 -0.80
N VAL A 149 -1.72 10.60 -1.83
CA VAL A 149 -2.83 11.00 -2.72
C VAL A 149 -4.19 10.91 -2.02
N ALA A 150 -4.46 9.87 -1.23
CA ALA A 150 -5.64 9.78 -0.38
C ALA A 150 -5.60 10.84 0.74
N TYR A 151 -4.44 11.08 1.35
CA TYR A 151 -4.24 12.19 2.29
C TYR A 151 -4.42 13.56 1.63
N TRP A 152 -3.90 13.75 0.41
CA TRP A 152 -4.05 14.99 -0.37
C TRP A 152 -5.50 15.20 -0.86
N LEU A 153 -6.19 14.15 -1.30
CA LEU A 153 -7.62 14.19 -1.66
C LEU A 153 -8.48 14.44 -0.42
N ALA A 154 -8.17 13.84 0.72
CA ALA A 154 -8.82 14.10 2.00
C ALA A 154 -8.61 15.55 2.44
N GLN A 155 -7.37 16.07 2.42
CA GLN A 155 -7.10 17.48 2.69
C GLN A 155 -7.78 18.43 1.70
N ARG A 156 -7.88 18.05 0.41
CA ARG A 156 -8.53 18.86 -0.63
C ARG A 156 -10.04 18.91 -0.45
N ASN A 157 -10.67 17.83 0.02
CA ASN A 157 -12.10 17.82 0.37
C ASN A 157 -12.38 18.59 1.66
N ILE A 158 -11.49 18.51 2.67
CA ILE A 158 -11.59 19.31 3.91
C ILE A 158 -11.44 20.81 3.62
N LYS A 159 -10.45 21.21 2.80
CA LYS A 159 -10.26 22.62 2.39
C LYS A 159 -11.33 23.16 1.46
N LYS A 160 -12.09 22.29 0.76
CA LYS A 160 -13.20 22.69 -0.12
C LYS A 160 -14.59 22.63 0.56
N GLY A 161 -14.66 22.39 1.87
CA GLY A 161 -15.91 22.41 2.62
C GLY A 161 -16.83 21.20 2.40
N GLY A 162 -16.27 20.03 2.04
CA GLY A 162 -17.05 18.85 1.67
C GLY A 162 -17.62 18.02 2.83
N GLN A 163 -17.34 18.36 4.09
CA GLN A 163 -17.96 17.70 5.25
C GLN A 163 -18.26 18.73 6.33
N SER A 164 -19.49 19.25 6.29
CA SER A 164 -20.16 19.73 7.50
C SER A 164 -20.41 18.51 8.38
N TYR A 165 -19.75 18.43 9.53
CA TYR A 165 -20.11 17.43 10.53
C TYR A 165 -21.47 17.84 11.11
N ASP A 166 -22.49 17.00 10.91
CA ASP A 166 -23.86 17.19 11.43
C ASP A 166 -23.96 17.08 12.97
N VAL A 167 -22.82 17.05 13.67
CA VAL A 167 -22.75 16.83 15.12
C VAL A 167 -22.70 18.14 15.90
N ASP A 168 -22.38 19.26 15.26
CA ASP A 168 -22.45 20.60 15.89
C ASP A 168 -23.78 21.33 15.62
N SER A 169 -24.67 20.76 14.80
CA SER A 169 -26.02 21.30 14.56
C SER A 169 -27.00 21.02 15.70
N ALA A 170 -26.64 20.14 16.65
CA ALA A 170 -27.50 19.76 17.78
C ALA A 170 -27.30 20.61 19.05
N GLU A 171 -26.32 21.51 19.09
CA GLU A 171 -26.04 22.34 20.28
C GLU A 171 -26.49 23.81 20.19
N ASN A 172 -27.11 24.21 19.07
CA ASN A 172 -27.71 25.55 18.89
C ASN A 172 -29.18 25.48 18.47
N GLY A 173 -29.93 24.57 19.11
CA GLY A 173 -31.37 24.41 18.94
C GLY A 173 -32.09 24.43 20.29
N SER A 174 -31.85 25.46 21.09
CA SER A 174 -32.63 25.81 22.29
C SER A 174 -33.19 27.22 22.16
#